data_AF-X7EFL7-F1
#
_entry.id   AF-X7EFL7-F1
#
_cell.length_a   1.000
_cell.length_b   1.000
_cell.length_c   1.000
_cell.angle_alpha   90.00
_cell.angle_beta   90.00
_cell.angle_gamma   90.00
#
_symmetry.space_group_name_H-M   'P 1'
#
loop_
_entity.id
_entity.type
_entity.pdbx_description
1 polymer ?
#
loop_
_entity_poly.entity_id
_entity_poly.type
_entity_poly.pdbx_seq_one_letter_code
_entity_poly.pdbx_strand_id
1 'polypeptide(L)' 'MALADFQTTTTTGAERRGIFTRIFDSLVAIAENNHRVRRVQHLSALSDAQLAQRGLKREDIARHVFRDVLYI' A
#
# COMPACT_ATOMS: atom_id res chain seq x y z
N MET A 1 -35.38 -5.63 40.01
CA MET A 1 -34.97 -6.34 38.78
C MET A 1 -35.53 -5.54 37.61
N ALA A 2 -34.77 -4.55 37.15
CA ALA A 2 -35.05 -3.80 35.92
C ALA A 2 -33.80 -3.94 35.06
N LEU A 3 -33.99 -4.54 33.89
CA LEU A 3 -32.94 -4.97 32.97
C LEU A 3 -32.33 -3.76 32.26
N ALA A 4 -31.07 -3.93 31.87
CA ALA A 4 -30.22 -2.93 31.27
C ALA A 4 -30.70 -2.49 29.88
N ASP A 5 -30.85 -1.19 29.68
CA ASP A 5 -30.84 -0.58 28.35
C ASP A 5 -29.48 0.08 28.12
N PHE A 6 -28.48 -0.75 27.81
CA PHE A 6 -27.17 -0.30 27.33
C PHE A 6 -27.27 0.03 25.83
N GLN A 7 -27.81 1.19 25.50
CA GLN A 7 -27.79 1.73 24.14
C GLN A 7 -26.36 2.20 23.79
N THR A 8 -25.53 1.28 23.29
CA THR A 8 -24.28 1.63 22.61
C THR A 8 -24.56 1.92 21.15
N THR A 9 -25.01 3.14 20.86
CA THR A 9 -24.96 3.67 19.49
C THR A 9 -23.57 4.26 19.26
N THR A 10 -22.75 3.45 18.58
CA THR A 10 -21.39 3.73 18.09
C THR A 10 -21.36 4.90 17.10
N THR A 11 -21.52 6.13 17.58
CA THR A 11 -21.35 7.35 16.76
C THR A 11 -19.91 7.86 16.86
N THR A 12 -18.95 7.09 16.33
CA THR A 12 -17.53 7.54 16.18
C THR A 12 -16.79 6.77 15.06
N GLY A 13 -17.52 6.18 14.11
CA GLY A 13 -16.96 5.37 13.00
C GLY A 13 -16.98 6.02 11.61
N ALA A 14 -17.69 7.14 11.44
CA ALA A 14 -17.91 7.77 10.13
C ALA A 14 -16.93 8.92 9.85
N GLU A 15 -16.65 9.80 10.81
CA GLU A 15 -15.81 10.99 10.57
C GLU A 15 -14.31 10.67 10.44
N ARG A 16 -13.81 9.69 11.20
CA ARG A 16 -12.40 9.27 11.10
C ARG A 16 -12.07 8.59 9.78
N ARG A 17 -13.04 7.98 9.10
CA ARG A 17 -12.83 7.39 7.77
C ARG A 17 -12.39 8.45 6.75
N GLY A 18 -12.95 9.67 6.80
CA GLY A 18 -12.66 10.70 5.80
C GLY A 18 -11.20 11.17 5.78
N ILE A 19 -10.57 11.37 6.94
CA ILE A 19 -9.20 11.88 7.02
C ILE A 19 -8.18 10.79 6.67
N PHE A 20 -8.33 9.59 7.23
CA PHE A 20 -7.43 8.48 6.91
C PHE A 20 -7.53 8.05 5.45
N THR A 21 -8.75 7.98 4.89
CA THR A 21 -8.93 7.69 3.46
C THR A 21 -8.27 8.75 2.58
N ARG A 22 -8.44 10.04 2.87
CA ARG A 22 -7.79 11.12 2.11
C ARG A 22 -6.26 11.10 2.19
N ILE A 23 -5.69 10.80 3.36
CA ILE A 23 -4.24 10.63 3.51
C ILE A 23 -3.77 9.42 2.71
N PHE A 24 -4.52 8.32 2.73
CA PHE A 24 -4.17 7.12 1.97
C PHE A 24 -4.29 7.36 0.46
N ASP A 25 -5.34 8.02 0.01
CA ASP A 25 -5.57 8.37 -1.40
C ASP A 25 -4.48 9.32 -1.92
N SER A 26 -4.02 10.27 -1.10
CA SER A 26 -2.92 11.16 -1.47
C SER A 26 -1.57 10.43 -1.52
N LEU A 27 -1.31 9.50 -0.60
CA LEU A 27 -0.14 8.61 -0.68
C LEU A 27 -0.19 7.71 -1.93
N VAL A 28 -1.37 7.20 -2.29
CA VAL A 28 -1.60 6.42 -3.52
C VAL A 28 -1.39 7.31 -4.75
N ALA A 29 -1.90 8.54 -4.79
CA ALA A 29 -1.68 9.46 -5.90
C ALA A 29 -0.20 9.83 -6.08
N ILE A 30 0.52 10.03 -4.97
CA ILE A 30 1.98 10.25 -4.97
C ILE A 30 2.72 8.99 -5.48
N ALA A 31 2.25 7.80 -5.09
CA ALA A 31 2.78 6.53 -5.57
C ALA A 31 2.50 6.33 -7.08
N GLU A 32 1.29 6.59 -7.55
CA GLU A 32 0.86 6.44 -8.95
C GLU A 32 1.57 7.40 -9.91
N ASN A 33 1.89 8.61 -9.45
CA ASN A 33 2.66 9.59 -10.21
C ASN A 33 4.16 9.24 -10.27
N ASN A 34 4.61 8.27 -9.46
CA ASN A 34 6.00 7.85 -9.45
C ASN A 34 6.23 6.74 -10.48
N HIS A 35 7.02 7.05 -11.51
CA HIS A 35 7.50 6.09 -12.51
C HIS A 35 8.09 4.81 -11.89
N ARG A 36 8.62 4.89 -10.66
CA ARG A 36 9.14 3.75 -9.89
C ARG A 36 8.05 2.76 -9.49
N VAL A 37 6.86 3.21 -9.09
CA VAL A 37 5.77 2.31 -8.68
C VAL A 37 5.24 1.52 -9.87
N ARG A 38 5.10 2.17 -11.04
CA ARG A 38 4.78 1.46 -12.29
C ARG A 38 5.82 0.40 -12.63
N ARG A 39 7.10 0.68 -12.36
CA ARG A 39 8.19 -0.28 -12.56
C ARG A 39 8.11 -1.47 -11.60
N VAL A 40 7.77 -1.24 -10.33
CA VAL A 40 7.50 -2.32 -9.36
C VAL A 40 6.30 -3.16 -9.82
N GLN A 41 5.18 -2.54 -10.19
CA GLN A 41 4.00 -3.25 -10.67
C GLN A 41 4.30 -4.10 -11.91
N HIS A 42 5.02 -3.54 -12.88
CA HIS A 42 5.43 -4.25 -14.07
C HIS A 42 6.34 -5.45 -13.75
N LEU A 43 7.33 -5.29 -12.87
CA LEU A 43 8.18 -6.41 -12.44
C LEU A 43 7.41 -7.45 -11.61
N SER A 44 6.48 -7.03 -10.76
CA SER A 44 5.64 -7.92 -9.96
C SER A 44 4.64 -8.72 -10.80
N ALA A 45 4.25 -8.20 -11.97
CA ALA A 45 3.40 -8.90 -12.94
C ALA A 45 4.14 -10.00 -13.73
N LEU A 46 5.48 -10.00 -13.71
CA LEU A 46 6.28 -11.06 -14.35
C LEU A 46 6.22 -12.34 -13.52
N SER A 47 6.41 -13.49 -14.19
CA SER A 47 6.57 -14.78 -13.51
C SER A 47 7.96 -14.90 -12.89
N ASP A 48 8.11 -15.79 -11.92
CA ASP A 48 9.39 -15.97 -11.22
C ASP A 48 10.51 -16.46 -12.16
N ALA A 49 10.18 -17.24 -13.18
CA ALA A 49 11.13 -17.64 -14.23
C ALA A 49 11.60 -16.43 -15.07
N GLN A 50 10.70 -15.49 -15.36
CA GLN A 50 11.03 -14.26 -16.09
C GLN A 50 11.80 -13.26 -15.23
N LEU A 51 11.57 -13.25 -13.92
CA LEU A 51 12.38 -12.50 -12.97
C LEU A 51 13.79 -13.10 -12.84
N ALA A 52 13.90 -14.42 -12.76
CA ALA A 52 15.17 -15.13 -12.69
C ALA A 52 16.04 -14.93 -13.95
N GLN A 53 15.43 -14.91 -15.14
CA GLN A 53 16.14 -14.55 -16.39
C GLN A 53 16.75 -13.14 -16.36
N ARG A 54 16.16 -12.24 -15.57
CA ARG A 54 16.65 -10.86 -15.35
C ARG A 54 17.60 -10.77 -14.16
N GLY A 55 17.93 -11.89 -13.52
CA GLY A 55 18.75 -11.93 -12.30
C GLY A 55 18.06 -11.30 -11.08
N LEU A 56 16.73 -11.22 -11.08
CA LEU A 56 15.94 -10.61 -10.01
C LEU A 56 15.15 -11.67 -9.25
N LYS A 57 15.07 -11.51 -7.93
CA LYS A 57 14.13 -12.25 -7.09
C LYS A 57 12.91 -11.37 -6.81
N ARG A 58 11.75 -11.99 -6.57
CA ARG A 58 10.50 -11.26 -6.27
C ARG A 58 10.62 -10.34 -5.06
N GLU A 59 11.32 -10.80 -4.02
CA GLU A 59 11.67 -10.05 -2.82
C GLU A 59 12.64 -8.87 -3.07
N ASP A 60 13.45 -8.94 -4.12
CA ASP A 60 14.43 -7.92 -4.48
C ASP A 60 13.89 -6.81 -5.38
N ILE A 61 12.67 -6.95 -5.92
CA ILE A 61 12.08 -5.97 -6.85
C ILE A 61 12.04 -4.57 -6.24
N ALA A 62 11.54 -4.46 -5.00
CA ALA A 62 11.46 -3.17 -4.32
C ALA A 62 12.86 -2.57 -4.12
N ARG A 63 13.81 -3.37 -3.62
CA ARG A 63 15.19 -2.95 -3.41
C ARG A 63 15.88 -2.53 -4.72
N HIS A 64 15.64 -3.24 -5.81
CA HIS A 64 16.19 -2.91 -7.13
C HIS A 64 15.62 -1.61 -7.69
N VAL A 65 14.30 -1.41 -7.59
CA VAL A 65 13.62 -0.23 -8.15
C VAL A 65 13.85 1.04 -7.32
N PHE A 66 14.02 0.88 -6.01
CA PHE A 66 14.28 1.98 -5.08
C PHE A 66 15.76 2.09 -4.69
N ARG A 67 16.68 1.35 -5.32
CA ARG A 67 18.13 1.43 -5.01
C ARG A 67 18.69 2.84 -5.13
N ASP A 68 18.11 3.66 -5.99
CA ASP A 68 18.58 5.03 -6.24
C ASP A 68 18.04 6.04 -5.20
N VAL A 69 17.10 5.61 -4.35
CA VAL A 69 16.45 6.44 -3.31
C VAL A 69 16.80 5.93 -1.92
N LEU A 70 16.92 4.63 -1.75
CA LEU A 70 17.43 4.00 -0.55
C LEU A 70 18.95 4.22 -0.52
N TYR A 71 19.41 5.11 0.36
CA TYR A 71 20.83 5.21 0.70
C TYR A 71 21.21 3.92 1.45
N ILE A 72 21.97 3.04 0.80
CA ILE A 72 22.53 1.80 1.37
C ILE A 72 24.03 1.82 1.14
#